data_AF-A0A7V5F1R2-F1
#
_entry.id   AF-A0A7V5F1R2-F1
#
_cell.length_a   1.000
_cell.length_b   1.000
_cell.length_c   1.000
_cell.angle_alpha   90.00
_cell.angle_beta   90.00
_cell.angle_gamma   90.00
#
_symmetry.space_group_name_H-M   'P 1'
#
loop_
_entity.id
_entity.type
_entity.pdbx_description
1 polymer ?
#
loop_
_entity_poly.entity_id
_entity_poly.type
_entity_poly.pdbx_seq_one_letter_code
_entity_poly.pdbx_strand_id
1 'polypeptide(L)'
;MKILWVEDFENKTTNAYRAGKTKEFFGEFVAGIKDKLDRLEKSKDTDPNNFINVLADNSDSIWWRDGFLSGLQTIVGDNSDGPFDFVVLDAHLPLEDTPLLSKSDISETTRLAIEHFETKRIMPDEDIHAGFRLYFFLVEQSGYEIDKIVFLSAHADQAEDIKEYFKIVKASPPSIFVKKAGTDMKEFVNLLKIYSNDKYIILRRSVYDGCAHLLNNISSYPFRFNEFIDGRRQKFGEAEIRAYLENLQSFLAHRVSLFGQKQKGPHLNAFIRVLLHQWDDKARWQNMYAQTDGDREAQSISKIVKNVRNWSAHSNLFEDADEKLATFLFLVNMRVMFALPDDILSYERQALRLYSEPLNADEMAGIIDRREIPLARTYEKIKKLSVKSYRDSIYFENMLANLGKFNKIEELIRGRQIRESISTLIFRMFWHVLSPAKLSNVKLAPDNRRGGENVGVWYRFDLCDYGKESENSFIFQLARHIYKESF
;
A
#
# COMPACT_ATOMS: atom_id res chain seq x y z
N MET A 1 -6.35 -2.21 -6.78
CA MET A 1 -6.74 -3.60 -6.48
C MET A 1 -6.60 -4.36 -7.79
N LYS A 2 -5.79 -5.42 -7.80
CA LYS A 2 -5.50 -6.27 -8.94
C LYS A 2 -6.49 -7.44 -8.98
N ILE A 3 -7.32 -7.53 -10.00
CA ILE A 3 -8.36 -8.55 -10.12
C ILE A 3 -8.00 -9.48 -11.27
N LEU A 4 -7.95 -10.79 -11.03
CA LEU A 4 -7.96 -11.78 -12.11
C LEU A 4 -9.41 -12.21 -12.33
N TRP A 5 -9.90 -12.11 -13.55
CA TRP A 5 -11.21 -12.63 -13.94
C TRP A 5 -11.04 -13.64 -15.05
N VAL A 6 -11.29 -14.91 -14.74
CA VAL A 6 -11.24 -16.03 -15.68
C VAL A 6 -12.65 -16.47 -16.00
N GLU A 7 -13.05 -16.37 -17.27
CA GLU A 7 -14.44 -16.43 -17.69
C GLU A 7 -14.59 -17.00 -19.10
N ASP A 8 -15.41 -18.04 -19.27
CA ASP A 8 -15.76 -18.56 -20.59
C ASP A 8 -16.90 -17.73 -21.18
N PHE A 9 -16.54 -16.58 -21.73
CA PHE A 9 -17.45 -15.88 -22.61
C PHE A 9 -17.55 -16.67 -23.91
N GLU A 10 -18.60 -17.49 -24.06
CA GLU A 10 -18.87 -18.33 -25.22
C GLU A 10 -18.27 -17.73 -26.50
N ASN A 11 -17.51 -18.51 -27.27
CA ASN A 11 -16.73 -18.08 -28.46
C ASN A 11 -17.51 -17.26 -29.52
N LYS A 12 -18.83 -17.15 -29.41
CA LYS A 12 -19.73 -16.36 -30.28
C LYS A 12 -20.12 -14.99 -29.72
N THR A 13 -19.62 -14.61 -28.55
CA THR A 13 -19.94 -13.32 -27.93
C THR A 13 -19.13 -12.18 -28.56
N THR A 14 -19.79 -11.05 -28.80
CA THR A 14 -19.15 -9.84 -29.35
C THR A 14 -18.35 -9.13 -28.25
N ASN A 15 -17.35 -8.31 -28.62
CA ASN A 15 -16.67 -7.46 -27.62
C ASN A 15 -17.65 -6.50 -26.94
N ALA A 16 -18.77 -6.18 -27.61
CA ALA A 16 -19.83 -5.41 -27.00
C ALA A 16 -20.51 -6.14 -25.82
N TYR A 17 -20.75 -7.44 -25.94
CA TYR A 17 -21.29 -8.25 -24.85
C TYR A 17 -20.30 -8.35 -23.68
N ARG A 18 -19.03 -8.65 -23.96
CA ARG A 18 -17.96 -8.71 -22.96
C ARG A 18 -17.84 -7.37 -22.22
N ALA A 19 -17.79 -6.27 -22.96
CA ALA A 19 -17.69 -4.93 -22.40
C ALA A 19 -18.91 -4.56 -21.55
N GLY A 20 -20.12 -4.88 -22.00
CA GLY A 20 -21.35 -4.67 -21.24
C GLY A 20 -21.32 -5.42 -19.90
N LYS A 21 -20.89 -6.68 -19.90
CA LYS A 21 -20.77 -7.50 -18.67
C LYS A 21 -19.67 -7.00 -17.74
N THR A 22 -18.49 -6.68 -18.27
CA THR A 22 -17.42 -6.08 -17.48
C THR A 22 -17.84 -4.74 -16.89
N LYS A 23 -18.59 -3.93 -17.64
CA LYS A 23 -19.09 -2.64 -17.16
C LYS A 23 -20.16 -2.79 -16.09
N GLU A 24 -21.05 -3.78 -16.22
CA GLU A 24 -22.04 -4.14 -15.21
C GLU A 24 -21.38 -4.46 -13.86
N PHE A 25 -20.26 -5.20 -13.89
CA PHE A 25 -19.60 -5.67 -12.67
C PHE A 25 -18.52 -4.73 -12.13
N PHE A 26 -17.79 -4.05 -13.01
CA PHE A 26 -16.57 -3.31 -12.68
C PHE A 26 -16.59 -1.83 -13.06
N GLY A 27 -17.60 -1.38 -13.82
CA GLY A 27 -17.66 -0.02 -14.37
C GLY A 27 -17.72 1.08 -13.31
N GLU A 28 -18.20 0.77 -12.09
CA GLU A 28 -18.19 1.69 -10.95
C GLU A 28 -16.90 1.64 -10.12
N PHE A 29 -16.07 0.60 -10.26
CA PHE A 29 -14.94 0.31 -9.35
C PHE A 29 -13.58 0.66 -9.93
N VAL A 30 -13.42 0.56 -11.25
CA VAL A 30 -12.16 0.84 -11.89
C VAL A 30 -12.23 2.19 -12.59
N ALA A 31 -11.54 3.17 -12.01
CA ALA A 31 -11.45 4.51 -12.57
C ALA A 31 -10.96 4.46 -14.02
N GLY A 32 -11.63 5.18 -14.91
CA GLY A 32 -11.29 5.23 -16.34
C GLY A 32 -11.63 3.98 -17.16
N ILE A 33 -12.11 2.88 -16.54
CA ILE A 33 -12.52 1.69 -17.30
C ILE A 33 -13.81 1.94 -18.09
N LYS A 34 -14.73 2.73 -17.52
CA LYS A 34 -16.06 2.94 -18.08
C LYS A 34 -16.01 3.52 -19.49
N ASP A 35 -15.18 4.56 -19.71
CA ASP A 35 -15.07 5.20 -21.03
C ASP A 35 -14.48 4.25 -22.08
N LYS A 36 -13.57 3.36 -21.69
CA LYS A 36 -13.00 2.35 -22.60
C LYS A 36 -14.01 1.25 -22.91
N LEU A 37 -14.71 0.76 -21.88
CA LEU A 37 -15.79 -0.20 -22.04
C LEU A 37 -16.91 0.37 -22.91
N ASP A 38 -17.25 1.65 -22.77
CA ASP A 38 -18.24 2.34 -23.61
C ASP A 38 -17.81 2.39 -25.09
N ARG A 39 -16.50 2.44 -25.38
CA ARG A 39 -15.97 2.37 -26.76
C ARG A 39 -16.02 0.95 -27.29
N LEU A 40 -15.63 -0.05 -26.50
CA LEU A 40 -15.72 -1.47 -26.85
C LEU A 40 -17.17 -1.92 -27.04
N GLU A 41 -18.09 -1.42 -26.22
CA GLU A 41 -19.54 -1.67 -26.28
C GLU A 41 -20.15 -1.19 -27.60
N LYS A 42 -19.58 -0.14 -28.19
CA LYS A 42 -19.97 0.39 -29.51
C LYS A 42 -19.22 -0.26 -30.67
N SER A 43 -18.21 -1.07 -30.39
CA SER A 43 -17.41 -1.76 -31.40
C SER A 43 -18.18 -2.92 -32.00
N LYS A 44 -18.03 -3.14 -33.32
CA LYS A 44 -18.48 -4.38 -33.99
C LYS A 44 -17.42 -5.48 -33.95
N ASP A 45 -16.29 -5.20 -33.33
CA ASP A 45 -15.20 -6.16 -33.20
C ASP A 45 -15.62 -7.35 -32.34
N THR A 46 -15.19 -8.53 -32.76
CA THR A 46 -15.43 -9.79 -32.09
C THR A 46 -14.13 -10.42 -31.60
N ASP A 47 -12.96 -9.89 -31.99
CA ASP A 47 -11.66 -10.38 -31.59
C ASP A 47 -11.44 -10.21 -30.07
N PRO A 48 -11.36 -11.31 -29.31
CA PRO A 48 -11.10 -11.26 -27.88
C PRO A 48 -9.77 -10.57 -27.55
N ASN A 49 -8.77 -10.61 -28.44
CA ASN A 49 -7.49 -9.94 -28.21
C ASN A 49 -7.64 -8.42 -28.16
N ASN A 50 -8.49 -7.83 -29.01
CA ASN A 50 -8.71 -6.39 -28.93
C ASN A 50 -9.39 -6.01 -27.60
N PHE A 51 -10.33 -6.83 -27.13
CA PHE A 51 -10.92 -6.64 -25.80
C PHE A 51 -9.88 -6.72 -24.68
N ILE A 52 -9.03 -7.76 -24.70
CA ILE A 52 -7.92 -7.91 -23.75
C ILE A 52 -6.97 -6.72 -23.81
N ASN A 53 -6.53 -6.32 -25.01
CA ASN A 53 -5.56 -5.25 -25.20
C ASN A 53 -6.10 -3.91 -24.70
N VAL A 54 -7.37 -3.59 -24.97
CA VAL A 54 -7.99 -2.35 -24.46
C VAL A 54 -8.09 -2.33 -22.94
N LEU A 55 -8.28 -3.51 -22.32
CA LEU A 55 -8.26 -3.63 -20.86
C LEU A 55 -6.83 -3.64 -20.29
N ALA A 56 -5.86 -4.20 -21.01
CA ALA A 56 -4.44 -4.23 -20.66
C ALA A 56 -3.79 -2.83 -20.78
N ASP A 57 -4.29 -1.98 -21.68
CA ASP A 57 -3.86 -0.59 -21.84
C ASP A 57 -4.26 0.32 -20.65
N ASN A 58 -4.96 -0.21 -19.64
CA ASN A 58 -5.13 0.48 -18.35
C ASN A 58 -4.12 -0.07 -17.35
N SER A 59 -3.49 0.85 -16.63
CA SER A 59 -2.75 0.57 -15.40
C SER A 59 -3.67 -0.14 -14.38
N ASP A 60 -3.67 -1.46 -14.47
CA ASP A 60 -3.43 -2.39 -13.38
C ASP A 60 -4.59 -2.78 -12.45
N SER A 61 -5.84 -2.82 -12.90
CA SER A 61 -6.92 -3.29 -12.02
C SER A 61 -7.61 -4.59 -12.42
N ILE A 62 -7.72 -4.95 -13.71
CA ILE A 62 -8.43 -6.19 -14.12
C ILE A 62 -7.67 -6.91 -15.24
N TRP A 63 -7.35 -8.18 -14.98
CA TRP A 63 -6.74 -9.11 -15.91
C TRP A 63 -7.81 -10.10 -16.30
N TRP A 64 -8.20 -10.05 -17.56
CA TRP A 64 -9.21 -10.94 -18.10
C TRP A 64 -8.56 -12.13 -18.80
N ARG A 65 -9.09 -13.33 -18.57
CA ARG A 65 -8.68 -14.58 -19.23
C ARG A 65 -9.93 -15.38 -19.60
N ASP A 66 -9.86 -16.10 -20.70
CA ASP A 66 -11.01 -16.73 -21.37
C ASP A 66 -11.11 -18.24 -21.19
N GLY A 67 -10.21 -18.82 -20.40
CA GLY A 67 -10.19 -20.27 -20.23
C GLY A 67 -9.22 -20.73 -19.15
N PHE A 68 -9.19 -22.05 -18.97
CA PHE A 68 -8.36 -22.67 -17.94
C PHE A 68 -6.87 -22.38 -18.16
N LEU A 69 -6.36 -22.63 -19.37
CA LEU A 69 -4.93 -22.53 -19.67
C LEU A 69 -4.43 -21.08 -19.59
N SER A 70 -5.18 -20.13 -20.15
CA SER A 70 -4.85 -18.71 -20.10
C SER A 70 -4.91 -18.17 -18.67
N GLY A 71 -5.87 -18.63 -17.87
CA GLY A 71 -5.93 -18.40 -16.43
C GLY A 71 -4.72 -18.98 -15.67
N LEU A 72 -4.39 -20.26 -15.91
CA LEU A 72 -3.29 -20.95 -15.25
C LEU A 72 -1.94 -20.30 -15.59
N GLN A 73 -1.67 -20.03 -16.86
CA GLN A 73 -0.45 -19.34 -17.30
C GLN A 73 -0.33 -17.96 -16.67
N THR A 74 -1.44 -17.28 -16.41
CA THR A 74 -1.44 -15.98 -15.73
C THR A 74 -1.18 -16.11 -14.25
N ILE A 75 -1.53 -17.24 -13.62
CA ILE A 75 -1.25 -17.49 -12.21
C ILE A 75 0.18 -17.98 -12.02
N VAL A 76 0.66 -18.83 -12.92
CA VAL A 76 1.92 -19.59 -12.86
C VAL A 76 3.07 -18.92 -13.57
N GLY A 77 2.79 -18.18 -14.65
CA GLY A 77 3.80 -17.45 -15.41
C GLY A 77 4.52 -16.42 -14.56
N ASP A 78 5.60 -15.87 -15.10
CA ASP A 78 6.31 -14.73 -14.52
C ASP A 78 5.34 -13.53 -14.44
N ASN A 79 4.53 -13.50 -13.39
CA ASN A 79 3.76 -12.35 -12.96
C ASN A 79 4.76 -11.29 -12.50
N SER A 80 5.45 -10.68 -13.45
CA SER A 80 6.28 -9.49 -13.25
C SER A 80 5.48 -8.37 -12.56
N ASP A 81 4.17 -8.34 -12.79
CA ASP A 81 3.21 -7.43 -12.18
C ASP A 81 2.65 -7.91 -10.82
N GLY A 82 3.12 -9.05 -10.33
CA GLY A 82 2.76 -9.58 -9.02
C GLY A 82 1.45 -10.32 -8.88
N PRO A 83 1.20 -10.83 -7.66
CA PRO A 83 0.04 -11.65 -7.37
C PRO A 83 -1.24 -10.80 -7.40
N PHE A 84 -2.39 -11.43 -7.58
CA PHE A 84 -3.70 -10.78 -7.60
C PHE A 84 -4.21 -10.48 -6.18
N ASP A 85 -5.00 -9.41 -6.04
CA ASP A 85 -5.71 -9.05 -4.81
C ASP A 85 -7.04 -9.81 -4.69
N PHE A 86 -7.67 -10.11 -5.83
CA PHE A 86 -8.98 -10.76 -5.91
C PHE A 86 -9.06 -11.62 -7.17
N VAL A 87 -9.73 -12.77 -7.11
CA VAL A 87 -9.88 -13.69 -8.23
C VAL A 87 -11.35 -14.05 -8.44
N VAL A 88 -11.84 -13.87 -9.66
CA VAL A 88 -13.17 -14.26 -10.11
C VAL A 88 -13.01 -15.41 -11.09
N LEU A 89 -13.63 -16.54 -10.82
CA LEU A 89 -13.59 -17.74 -11.65
C LEU A 89 -14.99 -18.09 -12.14
N ASP A 90 -15.13 -18.47 -13.40
CA ASP A 90 -16.21 -19.38 -13.78
C ASP A 90 -15.84 -20.81 -13.33
N ALA A 91 -16.84 -21.61 -12.98
CA ALA A 91 -16.68 -23.02 -12.67
C ALA A 91 -16.47 -23.86 -13.95
N HIS A 92 -17.18 -23.50 -15.02
CA HIS A 92 -17.18 -24.21 -16.29
C HIS A 92 -16.26 -23.48 -17.27
N LEU A 93 -14.96 -23.61 -17.05
CA LEU A 93 -13.96 -23.09 -17.99
C LEU A 93 -13.60 -24.15 -19.03
N PRO A 94 -13.39 -23.78 -20.30
CA PRO A 94 -12.92 -24.70 -21.31
C PRO A 94 -11.48 -25.12 -20.98
N LEU A 95 -11.22 -26.41 -21.14
CA LEU A 95 -9.87 -26.99 -21.04
C LEU A 95 -9.04 -26.76 -22.31
N GLU A 96 -9.69 -26.80 -23.47
CA GLU A 96 -9.04 -26.63 -24.76
C GLU A 96 -8.78 -25.17 -25.09
N ASP A 97 -7.72 -24.94 -25.86
CA ASP A 97 -7.29 -23.63 -26.35
C ASP A 97 -8.47 -22.92 -27.04
N THR A 98 -8.96 -21.85 -26.42
CA THR A 98 -9.45 -20.71 -27.20
C THR A 98 -8.31 -20.31 -28.16
N PRO A 99 -8.60 -19.70 -29.32
CA PRO A 99 -7.58 -19.40 -30.35
C PRO A 99 -6.43 -18.46 -29.90
N LEU A 100 -6.34 -18.13 -28.61
CA LEU A 100 -5.39 -17.23 -27.98
C LEU A 100 -4.05 -17.87 -27.57
N LEU A 101 -3.97 -19.20 -27.40
CA LEU A 101 -2.73 -19.89 -27.02
C LEU A 101 -2.54 -21.15 -27.88
N SER A 102 -1.35 -21.31 -28.48
CA SER A 102 -0.96 -22.60 -29.05
C SER A 102 -0.21 -23.41 -27.98
N LYS A 103 -0.34 -24.75 -27.97
CA LYS A 103 0.39 -25.64 -27.05
C LYS A 103 1.91 -25.43 -27.03
N SER A 104 2.49 -24.83 -28.08
CA SER A 104 3.91 -24.46 -28.14
C SER A 104 4.29 -23.19 -27.36
N ASP A 105 3.32 -22.37 -26.94
CA ASP A 105 3.53 -21.07 -26.28
C ASP A 105 3.36 -21.12 -24.75
N ILE A 106 3.10 -22.31 -24.19
CA ILE A 106 2.90 -22.52 -22.76
C ILE A 106 4.25 -22.59 -22.05
N SER A 107 4.43 -21.83 -20.96
CA SER A 107 5.69 -21.85 -20.20
C SER A 107 5.94 -23.22 -19.55
N GLU A 108 7.20 -23.59 -19.36
CA GLU A 108 7.61 -24.83 -18.71
C GLU A 108 6.95 -25.01 -17.33
N THR A 109 6.87 -23.93 -16.54
CA THR A 109 6.21 -23.94 -15.23
C THR A 109 4.71 -24.25 -15.35
N THR A 110 4.04 -23.73 -16.38
CA THR A 110 2.63 -24.02 -16.64
C THR A 110 2.44 -25.47 -17.07
N ARG A 111 3.36 -26.01 -17.89
CA ARG A 111 3.36 -27.43 -18.26
C ARG A 111 3.48 -28.34 -17.03
N LEU A 112 4.42 -28.05 -16.14
CA LEU A 112 4.59 -28.80 -14.89
C LEU A 112 3.36 -28.70 -13.98
N ALA A 113 2.68 -27.55 -13.95
CA ALA A 113 1.42 -27.39 -13.22
C ALA A 113 0.29 -28.26 -13.82
N ILE A 114 0.21 -28.38 -15.16
CA ILE A 114 -0.73 -29.27 -15.84
C ILE A 114 -0.45 -30.73 -15.49
N GLU A 115 0.81 -31.17 -15.59
CA GLU A 115 1.22 -32.53 -15.21
C GLU A 115 0.87 -32.86 -13.75
N HIS A 116 0.97 -31.87 -12.85
CA HIS A 116 0.55 -32.02 -11.45
C HIS A 116 -0.96 -32.31 -11.31
N PHE A 117 -1.79 -31.69 -12.14
CA PHE A 117 -3.23 -31.94 -12.15
C PHE A 117 -3.57 -33.33 -12.71
N GLU A 118 -2.89 -33.75 -13.77
CA GLU A 118 -3.10 -35.05 -14.42
C GLU A 118 -2.68 -36.21 -13.51
N THR A 119 -1.59 -36.06 -12.75
CA THR A 119 -1.08 -37.10 -11.85
C THR A 119 -1.92 -37.27 -10.58
N LYS A 120 -2.58 -36.22 -10.09
CA LYS A 120 -3.31 -36.26 -8.81
C LYS A 120 -4.69 -36.94 -8.87
N ARG A 121 -5.28 -37.19 -10.06
CA ARG A 121 -6.52 -38.00 -10.23
C ARG A 121 -7.68 -37.64 -9.28
N ILE A 122 -7.82 -36.36 -8.90
CA ILE A 122 -8.83 -35.93 -7.90
C ILE A 122 -10.24 -35.77 -8.50
N MET A 123 -10.40 -35.71 -9.83
CA MET A 123 -11.69 -35.29 -10.41
C MET A 123 -12.28 -36.34 -11.37
N PRO A 124 -13.49 -36.87 -11.09
CA PRO A 124 -14.30 -37.58 -12.08
C PRO A 124 -14.96 -36.54 -13.00
N ASP A 125 -14.91 -36.80 -14.31
CA ASP A 125 -15.31 -35.94 -15.45
C ASP A 125 -14.36 -34.77 -15.77
N GLU A 126 -13.77 -34.86 -16.97
CA GLU A 126 -12.69 -33.97 -17.44
C GLU A 126 -13.20 -32.57 -17.80
N ASP A 127 -14.42 -32.43 -18.32
CA ASP A 127 -14.85 -31.17 -18.97
C ASP A 127 -15.59 -30.17 -18.07
N ILE A 128 -16.11 -30.56 -16.90
CA ILE A 128 -17.13 -29.75 -16.19
C ILE A 128 -16.53 -28.83 -15.11
N HIS A 129 -15.24 -28.98 -14.76
CA HIS A 129 -14.70 -28.38 -13.52
C HIS A 129 -13.32 -27.73 -13.62
N ALA A 130 -12.91 -27.23 -14.79
CA ALA A 130 -11.59 -26.61 -14.92
C ALA A 130 -11.41 -25.35 -14.04
N GLY A 131 -12.50 -24.62 -13.73
CA GLY A 131 -12.49 -23.55 -12.73
C GLY A 131 -12.07 -24.03 -11.33
N PHE A 132 -12.47 -25.24 -10.94
CA PHE A 132 -12.07 -25.83 -9.66
C PHE A 132 -10.59 -26.17 -9.64
N ARG A 133 -10.03 -26.63 -10.77
CA ARG A 133 -8.60 -26.90 -10.86
C ARG A 133 -7.80 -25.62 -10.59
N LEU A 134 -8.20 -24.48 -11.16
CA LEU A 134 -7.60 -23.18 -10.85
C LEU A 134 -7.78 -22.81 -9.38
N TYR A 135 -8.96 -23.03 -8.81
CA TYR A 135 -9.19 -22.77 -7.39
C TYR A 135 -8.21 -23.57 -6.50
N PHE A 136 -8.08 -24.88 -6.71
CA PHE A 136 -7.16 -25.71 -5.94
C PHE A 136 -5.71 -25.31 -6.18
N PHE A 137 -5.35 -24.92 -7.40
CA PHE A 137 -4.04 -24.35 -7.67
C PHE A 137 -3.77 -23.13 -6.78
N LEU A 138 -4.70 -22.17 -6.81
CA LEU A 138 -4.57 -20.90 -6.10
C LEU A 138 -4.44 -21.12 -4.60
N VAL A 139 -5.25 -22.00 -4.02
CA VAL A 139 -5.27 -22.25 -2.58
C VAL A 139 -4.08 -23.12 -2.13
N GLU A 140 -3.84 -24.25 -2.80
CA GLU A 140 -2.83 -25.23 -2.37
C GLU A 140 -1.42 -24.84 -2.78
N GLN A 141 -1.24 -24.39 -4.02
CA GLN A 141 0.08 -24.15 -4.60
C GLN A 141 0.50 -22.68 -4.45
N SER A 142 -0.42 -21.74 -4.69
CA SER A 142 -0.13 -20.30 -4.63
C SER A 142 -0.47 -19.68 -3.27
N GLY A 143 -1.11 -20.42 -2.36
CA GLY A 143 -1.42 -19.99 -1.02
C GLY A 143 -2.42 -18.84 -0.89
N TYR A 144 -3.27 -18.61 -1.90
CA TYR A 144 -4.32 -17.59 -1.87
C TYR A 144 -5.34 -17.87 -0.75
N GLU A 145 -5.94 -16.78 -0.26
CA GLU A 145 -7.04 -16.87 0.68
C GLU A 145 -8.34 -17.20 -0.04
N ILE A 146 -9.12 -18.11 0.55
CA ILE A 146 -10.38 -18.57 -0.01
C ILE A 146 -11.39 -17.42 -0.16
N ASP A 147 -11.40 -16.46 0.76
CA ASP A 147 -12.31 -15.30 0.73
C ASP A 147 -11.98 -14.30 -0.40
N LYS A 148 -10.76 -14.36 -0.95
CA LYS A 148 -10.33 -13.56 -2.10
C LYS A 148 -10.57 -14.24 -3.45
N ILE A 149 -11.13 -15.45 -3.43
CA ILE A 149 -11.53 -16.16 -4.64
C ILE A 149 -13.05 -16.25 -4.61
N VAL A 150 -13.69 -16.02 -5.75
CA VAL A 150 -15.14 -16.21 -5.90
C VAL A 150 -15.45 -16.98 -7.16
N PHE A 151 -16.48 -17.82 -7.09
CA PHE A 151 -17.10 -18.36 -8.29
C PHE A 151 -18.26 -17.47 -8.72
N LEU A 152 -18.27 -17.10 -9.99
CA LEU A 152 -19.36 -16.38 -10.62
C LEU A 152 -19.96 -17.31 -11.68
N SER A 153 -21.15 -17.85 -11.41
CA SER A 153 -21.80 -18.90 -12.22
C SER A 153 -22.98 -18.35 -13.01
N ALA A 154 -23.21 -18.83 -14.23
CA ALA A 154 -24.35 -18.40 -15.06
C ALA A 154 -25.71 -18.86 -14.49
N HIS A 155 -25.74 -20.04 -13.86
CA HIS A 155 -26.97 -20.68 -13.41
C HIS A 155 -26.92 -21.14 -11.94
N ALA A 156 -28.10 -21.33 -11.34
CA ALA A 156 -28.24 -21.61 -9.90
C ALA A 156 -28.04 -23.10 -9.57
N ASP A 157 -28.43 -23.98 -10.48
CA ASP A 157 -28.08 -25.41 -10.48
C ASP A 157 -26.56 -25.60 -10.49
N GLN A 158 -25.84 -24.88 -11.35
CA GLN A 158 -24.38 -24.87 -11.37
C GLN A 158 -23.77 -24.45 -10.02
N ALA A 159 -24.41 -23.52 -9.30
CA ALA A 159 -23.94 -23.11 -7.97
C ALA A 159 -24.12 -24.22 -6.91
N GLU A 160 -25.16 -25.04 -7.01
CA GLU A 160 -25.35 -26.20 -6.13
C GLU A 160 -24.37 -27.33 -6.47
N ASP A 161 -24.12 -27.58 -7.75
CA ASP A 161 -23.10 -28.54 -8.19
C ASP A 161 -21.72 -28.17 -7.64
N ILE A 162 -21.39 -26.87 -7.63
CA ILE A 162 -20.15 -26.38 -7.02
C ILE A 162 -20.08 -26.69 -5.53
N LYS A 163 -21.16 -26.46 -4.78
CA LYS A 163 -21.19 -26.73 -3.34
C LYS A 163 -21.05 -28.23 -3.04
N GLU A 164 -21.77 -29.08 -3.78
CA GLU A 164 -21.70 -30.53 -3.57
C GLU A 164 -20.29 -31.05 -3.92
N TYR A 165 -19.65 -30.49 -4.95
CA TYR A 165 -18.27 -30.83 -5.29
C TYR A 165 -17.30 -30.53 -4.14
N PHE A 166 -17.37 -29.32 -3.56
CA PHE A 166 -16.55 -28.93 -2.41
C PHE A 166 -16.74 -29.85 -1.20
N LYS A 167 -17.97 -30.34 -1.00
CA LYS A 167 -18.29 -31.31 0.07
C LYS A 167 -17.71 -32.69 -0.21
N ILE A 168 -17.73 -33.17 -1.46
CA ILE A 168 -17.12 -34.45 -1.86
C ILE A 168 -15.62 -34.44 -1.57
N VAL A 169 -14.93 -33.38 -1.98
CA VAL A 169 -13.48 -33.23 -1.80
C VAL A 169 -13.09 -32.73 -0.40
N LYS A 170 -14.07 -32.49 0.49
CA LYS A 170 -13.90 -32.02 1.88
C LYS A 170 -13.08 -30.72 1.98
N ALA A 171 -13.23 -29.84 1.01
CA ALA A 171 -12.60 -28.53 1.00
C ALA A 171 -13.62 -27.43 1.36
N SER A 172 -13.14 -26.33 1.91
CA SER A 172 -14.00 -25.15 2.14
C SER A 172 -14.28 -24.47 0.80
N PRO A 173 -15.55 -24.20 0.45
CA PRO A 173 -15.89 -23.48 -0.77
C PRO A 173 -15.56 -21.99 -0.62
N PRO A 174 -15.19 -21.30 -1.71
CA PRO A 174 -15.21 -19.84 -1.77
C PRO A 174 -16.65 -19.31 -1.78
N SER A 175 -16.81 -17.98 -1.83
CA SER A 175 -18.13 -17.39 -2.09
C SER A 175 -18.57 -17.70 -3.52
N ILE A 176 -19.82 -18.09 -3.71
CA ILE A 176 -20.39 -18.46 -5.01
C ILE A 176 -21.58 -17.54 -5.29
N PHE A 177 -21.56 -16.87 -6.44
CA PHE A 177 -22.60 -15.93 -6.87
C PHE A 177 -23.20 -16.36 -8.21
N VAL A 178 -24.51 -16.15 -8.39
CA VAL A 178 -25.20 -16.43 -9.65
C VAL A 178 -25.36 -15.15 -10.49
N LYS A 179 -25.00 -15.19 -11.77
CA LYS A 179 -25.07 -14.09 -12.77
C LYS A 179 -26.50 -13.70 -13.19
N LYS A 180 -27.49 -13.82 -12.29
CA LYS A 180 -28.85 -13.34 -12.50
C LYS A 180 -29.04 -11.99 -11.82
N ALA A 181 -29.70 -11.05 -12.52
CA ALA A 181 -30.03 -9.76 -11.94
C ALA A 181 -30.86 -9.96 -10.65
N GLY A 182 -30.32 -9.54 -9.50
CA GLY A 182 -30.89 -9.90 -8.22
C GLY A 182 -30.02 -9.54 -7.02
N THR A 183 -30.25 -10.24 -5.91
CA THR A 183 -29.54 -10.07 -4.62
C THR A 183 -28.06 -10.47 -4.73
N ASP A 184 -27.76 -11.62 -5.32
CA ASP A 184 -26.40 -12.17 -5.42
C ASP A 184 -25.44 -11.22 -6.12
N MET A 185 -25.88 -10.59 -7.21
CA MET A 185 -25.05 -9.64 -7.93
C MET A 185 -24.79 -8.36 -7.14
N LYS A 186 -25.77 -7.88 -6.35
CA LYS A 186 -25.56 -6.74 -5.45
C LYS A 186 -24.57 -7.10 -4.34
N GLU A 187 -24.63 -8.33 -3.84
CA GLU A 187 -23.69 -8.84 -2.84
C GLU A 187 -22.28 -8.97 -3.39
N PHE A 188 -22.11 -9.52 -4.60
CA PHE A 188 -20.81 -9.59 -5.29
C PHE A 188 -20.21 -8.20 -5.51
N VAL A 189 -21.01 -7.26 -6.03
CA VAL A 189 -20.59 -5.87 -6.23
C VAL A 189 -20.22 -5.21 -4.89
N ASN A 190 -20.99 -5.47 -3.83
CA ASN A 190 -20.65 -4.99 -2.50
C ASN A 190 -19.36 -5.61 -1.96
N LEU A 191 -19.09 -6.88 -2.24
CA LEU A 191 -17.84 -7.54 -1.89
C LEU A 191 -16.64 -6.88 -2.58
N LEU A 192 -16.74 -6.58 -3.87
CA LEU A 192 -15.73 -5.82 -4.61
C LEU A 192 -15.52 -4.41 -4.02
N LYS A 193 -16.60 -3.73 -3.60
CA LYS A 193 -16.52 -2.44 -2.89
C LYS A 193 -15.76 -2.57 -1.56
N ILE A 194 -15.99 -3.64 -0.81
CA ILE A 194 -15.28 -3.89 0.45
C ILE A 194 -13.79 -4.09 0.18
N TYR A 195 -13.41 -4.99 -0.72
CA TYR A 195 -11.99 -5.27 -1.00
C TYR A 195 -11.25 -4.11 -1.66
N SER A 196 -11.90 -3.37 -2.56
CA SER A 196 -11.28 -2.21 -3.22
C SER A 196 -10.99 -1.04 -2.27
N ASN A 197 -11.70 -0.98 -1.15
CA ASN A 197 -11.49 -0.02 -0.07
C ASN A 197 -10.80 -0.64 1.16
N ASP A 198 -10.36 -1.91 1.07
CA ASP A 198 -9.64 -2.55 2.16
C ASP A 198 -8.27 -1.91 2.31
N LYS A 199 -8.05 -1.34 3.49
CA LYS A 199 -6.84 -0.57 3.79
C LYS A 199 -5.58 -1.42 3.77
N TYR A 200 -5.67 -2.70 4.13
CA TYR A 200 -4.53 -3.60 4.10
C TYR A 200 -4.16 -3.95 2.66
N ILE A 201 -5.16 -4.21 1.80
CA ILE A 201 -4.93 -4.45 0.37
C ILE A 201 -4.29 -3.24 -0.30
N ILE A 202 -4.78 -2.02 -0.02
CA ILE A 202 -4.21 -0.80 -0.60
C ILE A 202 -2.75 -0.64 -0.14
N LEU A 203 -2.44 -0.80 1.16
CA LEU A 203 -1.06 -0.75 1.68
C LEU A 203 -0.18 -1.79 0.98
N ARG A 204 -0.59 -3.05 0.99
CA ARG A 204 0.18 -4.16 0.42
C ARG A 204 0.49 -3.91 -1.05
N ARG A 205 -0.52 -3.53 -1.84
CA ARG A 205 -0.35 -3.25 -3.26
C ARG A 205 0.61 -2.08 -3.48
N SER A 206 0.47 -1.02 -2.70
CA SER A 206 1.36 0.14 -2.79
C SER A 206 2.82 -0.21 -2.47
N VAL A 207 3.05 -1.09 -1.48
CA VAL A 207 4.39 -1.61 -1.16
C VAL A 207 4.91 -2.46 -2.31
N TYR A 208 4.09 -3.38 -2.82
CA TYR A 208 4.46 -4.25 -3.92
C TYR A 208 4.86 -3.45 -5.16
N ASP A 209 3.98 -2.56 -5.62
CA ASP A 209 4.15 -1.76 -6.83
C ASP A 209 5.30 -0.76 -6.68
N GLY A 210 5.47 -0.18 -5.48
CA GLY A 210 6.61 0.70 -5.19
C GLY A 210 7.95 -0.04 -5.23
N CYS A 211 8.04 -1.23 -4.63
CA CYS A 211 9.24 -2.05 -4.70
C CYS A 211 9.53 -2.54 -6.12
N ALA A 212 8.51 -2.99 -6.87
CA ALA A 212 8.65 -3.40 -8.27
C ALA A 212 9.12 -2.24 -9.16
N HIS A 213 8.53 -1.06 -8.99
CA HIS A 213 8.93 0.16 -9.70
C HIS A 213 10.42 0.47 -9.47
N LEU A 214 10.88 0.40 -8.23
CA LEU A 214 12.27 0.65 -7.87
C LEU A 214 13.22 -0.45 -8.37
N LEU A 215 12.82 -1.72 -8.31
CA LEU A 215 13.62 -2.85 -8.83
C LEU A 215 13.84 -2.73 -10.35
N ASN A 216 12.79 -2.36 -11.09
CA ASN A 216 12.84 -2.18 -12.54
C ASN A 216 13.62 -0.93 -12.96
N ASN A 217 13.83 0.02 -12.05
CA ASN A 217 14.48 1.31 -12.33
C ASN A 217 15.69 1.57 -11.41
N ILE A 218 16.30 0.52 -10.85
CA ILE A 218 17.35 0.65 -9.84
C ILE A 218 18.58 1.42 -10.34
N SER A 219 18.88 1.31 -11.64
CA SER A 219 19.96 2.05 -12.31
C SER A 219 19.61 3.51 -12.59
N SER A 220 18.30 3.82 -12.67
CA SER A 220 17.77 5.15 -12.99
C SER A 220 17.60 6.02 -11.74
N TYR A 221 17.47 5.41 -10.55
CA TYR A 221 17.31 6.13 -9.29
C TYR A 221 18.52 5.93 -8.37
N PRO A 222 19.37 6.95 -8.20
CA PRO A 222 20.51 6.87 -7.30
C PRO A 222 20.08 6.47 -5.88
N PHE A 223 20.79 5.49 -5.30
CA PHE A 223 20.55 5.05 -3.93
C PHE A 223 21.16 6.03 -2.92
N ARG A 224 20.41 7.09 -2.62
CA ARG A 224 20.77 8.17 -1.69
C ARG A 224 21.11 7.67 -0.29
N PHE A 225 20.56 6.53 0.14
CA PHE A 225 20.79 6.04 1.50
C PHE A 225 22.27 5.87 1.88
N ASN A 226 23.13 5.57 0.89
CA ASN A 226 24.58 5.46 1.07
C ASN A 226 25.27 6.76 1.55
N GLU A 227 24.61 7.91 1.42
CA GLU A 227 25.10 9.20 1.93
C GLU A 227 24.89 9.37 3.44
N PHE A 228 23.96 8.61 4.03
CA PHE A 228 23.75 8.60 5.48
C PHE A 228 24.73 7.67 6.21
N ILE A 229 25.49 6.85 5.48
CA ILE A 229 26.41 5.86 6.05
C ILE A 229 27.78 6.52 6.31
N ASP A 230 28.35 6.28 7.50
CA ASP A 230 29.71 6.74 7.82
C ASP A 230 30.70 6.19 6.77
N GLY A 231 31.58 7.04 6.24
CA GLY A 231 32.52 6.67 5.17
C GLY A 231 33.47 5.52 5.52
N ARG A 232 33.58 5.14 6.81
CA ARG A 232 34.34 3.98 7.29
C ARG A 232 33.57 2.65 7.22
N ARG A 233 32.26 2.69 7.00
CA ARG A 233 31.39 1.51 6.93
C ARG A 233 31.14 1.13 5.46
N GLN A 234 30.90 -0.15 5.23
CA GLN A 234 30.51 -0.65 3.93
C GLN A 234 29.18 -0.03 3.49
N LYS A 235 29.19 0.54 2.28
CA LYS A 235 28.02 1.03 1.57
C LYS A 235 27.29 -0.13 0.90
N PHE A 236 25.99 0.06 0.67
CA PHE A 236 25.16 -0.95 0.00
C PHE A 236 25.51 -1.02 -1.49
N GLY A 237 25.73 -2.24 -1.97
CA GLY A 237 25.78 -2.57 -3.39
C GLY A 237 24.38 -2.88 -3.96
N GLU A 238 24.29 -2.98 -5.29
CA GLU A 238 23.02 -3.23 -5.99
C GLU A 238 22.32 -4.51 -5.51
N ALA A 239 23.07 -5.60 -5.29
CA ALA A 239 22.51 -6.88 -4.81
C ALA A 239 21.83 -6.74 -3.44
N GLU A 240 22.40 -5.96 -2.52
CA GLU A 240 21.81 -5.72 -1.21
C GLU A 240 20.55 -4.84 -1.29
N ILE A 241 20.53 -3.88 -2.21
CA ILE A 241 19.37 -3.03 -2.49
C ILE A 241 18.22 -3.87 -3.07
N ARG A 242 18.52 -4.75 -4.05
CA ARG A 242 17.54 -5.68 -4.63
C ARG A 242 16.94 -6.60 -3.56
N ALA A 243 17.80 -7.26 -2.77
CA ALA A 243 17.35 -8.13 -1.69
C ALA A 243 16.49 -7.39 -0.66
N TYR A 244 16.81 -6.12 -0.35
CA TYR A 244 15.98 -5.29 0.53
C TYR A 244 14.59 -5.05 -0.06
N LEU A 245 14.50 -4.65 -1.33
CA LEU A 245 13.23 -4.38 -2.00
C LEU A 245 12.39 -5.65 -2.19
N GLU A 246 12.99 -6.77 -2.59
CA GLU A 246 12.32 -8.07 -2.75
C GLU A 246 11.76 -8.60 -1.43
N ASN A 247 12.52 -8.41 -0.33
CA ASN A 247 12.05 -8.77 1.01
C ASN A 247 10.84 -7.91 1.42
N LEU A 248 10.86 -6.59 1.18
CA LEU A 248 9.71 -5.74 1.47
C LEU A 248 8.48 -6.09 0.61
N GLN A 249 8.70 -6.34 -0.67
CA GLN A 249 7.67 -6.70 -1.63
C GLN A 249 6.91 -7.98 -1.21
N SER A 250 7.63 -8.94 -0.63
CA SER A 250 7.07 -10.22 -0.18
C SER A 250 6.65 -10.24 1.30
N PHE A 251 6.97 -9.21 2.07
CA PHE A 251 6.75 -9.21 3.52
C PHE A 251 5.27 -9.23 3.91
N LEU A 252 4.47 -8.38 3.26
CA LEU A 252 3.05 -8.23 3.57
C LEU A 252 2.27 -9.38 2.95
N ALA A 253 1.91 -10.34 3.80
CA ALA A 253 1.32 -11.59 3.39
C ALA A 253 0.00 -11.39 2.63
N HIS A 254 -0.32 -12.36 1.77
CA HIS A 254 -1.66 -12.51 1.21
C HIS A 254 -2.69 -12.88 2.27
N ARG A 255 -2.24 -13.57 3.33
CA ARG A 255 -3.07 -14.27 4.30
C ARG A 255 -3.54 -13.45 5.50
N VAL A 256 -4.05 -12.24 5.29
CA VAL A 256 -4.46 -11.34 6.40
C VAL A 256 -5.93 -11.42 6.77
N SER A 257 -6.80 -12.01 5.95
CA SER A 257 -8.20 -12.29 6.35
C SER A 257 -8.29 -13.26 7.54
N LEU A 258 -7.25 -14.08 7.76
CA LEU A 258 -7.11 -14.95 8.94
C LEU A 258 -6.61 -14.24 10.20
N PHE A 259 -6.00 -13.05 10.05
CA PHE A 259 -5.65 -12.22 11.19
C PHE A 259 -6.92 -11.46 11.59
N GLY A 260 -7.70 -12.03 12.52
CA GLY A 260 -8.68 -11.22 13.25
C GLY A 260 -8.01 -9.92 13.74
N GLN A 261 -8.76 -8.83 13.89
CA GLN A 261 -8.21 -7.48 14.12
C GLN A 261 -7.06 -7.40 15.15
N LYS A 262 -7.05 -8.29 16.14
CA LYS A 262 -6.00 -8.43 17.16
C LYS A 262 -4.60 -8.79 16.64
N GLN A 263 -4.44 -9.43 15.48
CA GLN A 263 -3.12 -9.86 14.97
C GLN A 263 -2.53 -8.93 13.90
N LYS A 264 -3.35 -7.99 13.40
CA LYS A 264 -2.96 -7.04 12.35
C LYS A 264 -1.88 -6.05 12.81
N GLY A 265 -2.06 -5.46 13.99
CA GLY A 265 -1.11 -4.50 14.57
C GLY A 265 0.31 -5.09 14.74
N PRO A 266 0.47 -6.27 15.37
CA PRO A 266 1.76 -6.97 15.43
C PRO A 266 2.40 -7.25 14.06
N HIS A 267 1.61 -7.62 13.05
CA HIS A 267 2.12 -7.84 11.70
C HIS A 267 2.62 -6.55 11.03
N LEU A 268 1.87 -5.45 11.17
CA LEU A 268 2.28 -4.13 10.69
C LEU A 268 3.50 -3.59 11.43
N ASN A 269 3.61 -3.84 12.74
CA ASN A 269 4.81 -3.53 13.51
C ASN A 269 6.04 -4.29 12.98
N ALA A 270 5.90 -5.58 12.71
CA ALA A 270 6.97 -6.38 12.14
C ALA A 270 7.40 -5.84 10.76
N PHE A 271 6.44 -5.44 9.91
CA PHE A 271 6.73 -4.79 8.64
C PHE A 271 7.51 -3.48 8.83
N ILE A 272 7.07 -2.60 9.75
CA ILE A 272 7.75 -1.34 10.06
C ILE A 272 9.20 -1.61 10.52
N ARG A 273 9.43 -2.63 11.34
CA ARG A 273 10.77 -3.01 11.79
C ARG A 273 11.67 -3.44 10.63
N VAL A 274 11.16 -4.23 9.68
CA VAL A 274 11.92 -4.65 8.49
C VAL A 274 12.18 -3.47 7.55
N LEU A 275 11.15 -2.67 7.27
CA LEU A 275 11.23 -1.45 6.47
C LEU A 275 12.35 -0.54 6.96
N LEU A 276 12.44 -0.33 8.28
CA LEU A 276 13.36 0.63 8.87
C LEU A 276 14.68 0.00 9.34
N HIS A 277 14.89 -1.31 9.16
CA HIS A 277 16.04 -2.02 9.72
C HIS A 277 17.38 -1.41 9.30
N GLN A 278 17.48 -0.94 8.06
CA GLN A 278 18.72 -0.35 7.52
C GLN A 278 19.14 0.92 8.25
N TRP A 279 18.20 1.62 8.89
CA TRP A 279 18.43 2.84 9.67
C TRP A 279 19.01 2.60 11.07
N ASP A 280 19.64 1.44 11.32
CA ASP A 280 20.41 1.17 12.53
C ASP A 280 21.65 2.06 12.68
N ASP A 281 22.57 1.73 13.57
CA ASP A 281 23.79 2.45 13.93
C ASP A 281 24.71 2.78 12.76
N LYS A 282 24.51 2.13 11.60
CA LYS A 282 25.23 2.42 10.36
C LYS A 282 24.84 3.77 9.75
N ALA A 283 23.59 4.19 9.89
CA ALA A 283 23.05 5.38 9.26
C ALA A 283 22.83 6.52 10.27
N ARG A 284 23.30 7.71 9.90
CA ARG A 284 23.12 8.95 10.65
C ARG A 284 22.70 10.06 9.69
N TRP A 285 21.60 10.74 10.02
CA TRP A 285 21.06 11.83 9.20
C TRP A 285 22.07 12.98 9.03
N GLN A 286 22.99 13.17 9.98
CA GLN A 286 24.04 14.19 9.93
C GLN A 286 25.13 13.92 8.88
N ASN A 287 25.26 12.68 8.39
CA ASN A 287 26.33 12.34 7.46
C ASN A 287 26.06 12.85 6.04
N MET A 288 24.80 13.03 5.67
CA MET A 288 24.41 13.58 4.38
C MET A 288 24.73 15.07 4.33
N TYR A 289 25.46 15.50 3.30
CA TYR A 289 25.72 16.91 3.04
C TYR A 289 24.67 17.44 2.05
N ALA A 290 23.73 18.25 2.53
CA ALA A 290 22.63 18.74 1.71
C ALA A 290 23.09 19.87 0.77
N GLN A 291 23.07 19.61 -0.55
CA GLN A 291 23.47 20.58 -1.57
C GLN A 291 22.28 21.24 -2.25
N THR A 292 21.19 20.49 -2.40
CA THR A 292 19.94 20.95 -3.02
C THR A 292 18.82 21.08 -1.98
N ASP A 293 17.71 21.73 -2.33
CA ASP A 293 16.55 21.78 -1.44
C ASP A 293 15.94 20.38 -1.24
N GLY A 294 15.90 19.54 -2.28
CA GLY A 294 15.50 18.13 -2.16
C GLY A 294 16.38 17.33 -1.20
N ASP A 295 17.68 17.63 -1.12
CA ASP A 295 18.57 17.01 -0.13
C ASP A 295 18.26 17.47 1.30
N ARG A 296 17.91 18.74 1.49
CA ARG A 296 17.52 19.28 2.81
C ARG A 296 16.21 18.67 3.29
N GLU A 297 15.27 18.44 2.38
CA GLU A 297 14.02 17.74 2.65
C GLU A 297 14.28 16.28 3.02
N ALA A 298 15.06 15.56 2.20
CA ALA A 298 15.43 14.16 2.49
C ALA A 298 16.16 14.05 3.83
N GLN A 299 17.11 14.95 4.12
CA GLN A 299 17.81 15.00 5.40
C GLN A 299 16.83 15.26 6.56
N SER A 300 15.88 16.19 6.40
CA SER A 300 14.87 16.50 7.43
C SER A 300 13.95 15.30 7.69
N ILE A 301 13.44 14.68 6.64
CA ILE A 301 12.54 13.52 6.72
C ILE A 301 13.27 12.29 7.29
N SER A 302 14.56 12.11 7.01
CA SER A 302 15.36 11.01 7.57
C SER A 302 15.37 10.96 9.10
N LYS A 303 15.16 12.11 9.76
CA LYS A 303 15.02 12.19 11.22
C LYS A 303 13.77 11.48 11.73
N ILE A 304 12.67 11.53 10.96
CA ILE A 304 11.43 10.80 11.28
C ILE A 304 11.74 9.31 11.28
N VAL A 305 12.30 8.84 10.17
CA VAL A 305 12.62 7.44 9.95
C VAL A 305 13.56 6.90 11.03
N LYS A 306 14.63 7.64 11.35
CA LYS A 306 15.58 7.25 12.39
C LYS A 306 14.94 7.17 13.78
N ASN A 307 14.06 8.11 14.13
CA ASN A 307 13.37 8.10 15.42
C ASN A 307 12.41 6.94 15.54
N VAL A 308 11.61 6.68 14.50
CA VAL A 308 10.69 5.55 14.46
C VAL A 308 11.44 4.23 14.56
N ARG A 309 12.56 4.07 13.85
CA ARG A 309 13.44 2.91 13.97
C ARG A 309 13.89 2.68 15.42
N ASN A 310 14.37 3.74 16.08
CA ASN A 310 14.86 3.64 17.45
C ASN A 310 13.72 3.26 18.42
N TRP A 311 12.52 3.80 18.22
CA TRP A 311 11.36 3.42 19.02
C TRP A 311 10.92 1.98 18.73
N SER A 312 10.86 1.57 17.47
CA SER A 312 10.42 0.22 17.10
C SER A 312 11.38 -0.86 17.58
N ALA A 313 12.67 -0.54 17.73
CA ALA A 313 13.66 -1.48 18.27
C ALA A 313 13.59 -1.68 19.79
N HIS A 314 13.06 -0.71 20.53
CA HIS A 314 13.18 -0.67 22.01
C HIS A 314 11.84 -0.51 22.74
N SER A 315 10.71 -0.51 22.06
CA SER A 315 9.39 -0.35 22.67
C SER A 315 8.29 -1.12 21.94
N ASN A 316 7.15 -1.25 22.62
CA ASN A 316 5.91 -1.82 22.09
C ASN A 316 4.97 -0.73 21.52
N LEU A 317 5.52 0.46 21.26
CA LEU A 317 4.78 1.65 20.83
C LEU A 317 3.97 1.46 19.54
N PHE A 318 4.31 0.44 18.76
CA PHE A 318 3.70 0.12 17.47
C PHE A 318 2.84 -1.15 17.50
N GLU A 319 2.52 -1.71 18.67
CA GLU A 319 1.61 -2.87 18.76
C GLU A 319 0.24 -2.60 18.11
N ASP A 320 -0.24 -1.36 18.20
CA ASP A 320 -1.49 -0.89 17.58
C ASP A 320 -1.24 -0.13 16.27
N ALA A 321 -0.14 -0.42 15.55
CA ALA A 321 0.11 0.20 14.25
C ALA A 321 -1.03 -0.09 13.26
N ASP A 322 -1.38 0.91 12.47
CA ASP A 322 -2.38 0.84 11.40
C ASP A 322 -1.74 1.04 10.02
N GLU A 323 -2.54 0.83 8.98
CA GLU A 323 -2.04 0.88 7.61
C GLU A 323 -1.68 2.29 7.17
N LYS A 324 -2.32 3.31 7.75
CA LYS A 324 -1.98 4.72 7.50
C LYS A 324 -0.56 5.03 7.99
N LEU A 325 -0.21 4.56 9.18
CA LEU A 325 1.15 4.72 9.70
C LEU A 325 2.18 3.93 8.89
N ALA A 326 1.89 2.66 8.60
CA ALA A 326 2.79 1.83 7.79
C ALA A 326 3.03 2.43 6.39
N THR A 327 1.97 2.97 5.77
CA THR A 327 2.04 3.65 4.48
C THR A 327 2.86 4.91 4.54
N PHE A 328 2.61 5.77 5.53
CA PHE A 328 3.37 7.00 5.73
C PHE A 328 4.86 6.68 5.82
N LEU A 329 5.22 5.69 6.65
CA LEU A 329 6.60 5.27 6.86
C LEU A 329 7.21 4.68 5.59
N PHE A 330 6.46 3.88 4.83
CA PHE A 330 6.92 3.34 3.55
C PHE A 330 7.27 4.47 2.57
N LEU A 331 6.34 5.41 2.35
CA LEU A 331 6.51 6.51 1.42
C LEU A 331 7.71 7.39 1.78
N VAL A 332 7.78 7.86 3.03
CA VAL A 332 8.89 8.71 3.46
C VAL A 332 10.22 7.96 3.45
N ASN A 333 10.23 6.67 3.78
CA ASN A 333 11.45 5.87 3.73
C ASN A 333 11.95 5.70 2.29
N MET A 334 11.07 5.40 1.32
CA MET A 334 11.46 5.30 -0.10
C MET A 334 12.02 6.63 -0.61
N ARG A 335 11.38 7.75 -0.30
CA ARG A 335 11.82 9.11 -0.68
C ARG A 335 13.15 9.53 -0.07
N VAL A 336 13.50 9.01 1.10
CA VAL A 336 14.79 9.25 1.73
C VAL A 336 15.87 8.30 1.20
N MET A 337 15.53 7.02 0.95
CA MET A 337 16.50 6.02 0.50
C MET A 337 16.90 6.17 -0.97
N PHE A 338 15.99 6.66 -1.82
CA PHE A 338 16.19 6.81 -3.25
C PHE A 338 16.04 8.27 -3.68
N ALA A 339 16.87 8.72 -4.62
CA ALA A 339 16.73 10.03 -5.25
C ALA A 339 15.62 10.02 -6.32
N LEU A 340 14.38 10.06 -5.86
CA LEU A 340 13.17 10.06 -6.70
C LEU A 340 12.85 11.45 -7.29
N PRO A 341 12.17 11.53 -8.45
CA PRO A 341 11.72 12.80 -9.02
C PRO A 341 10.71 13.47 -8.08
N ASP A 342 10.67 14.81 -8.04
CA ASP A 342 9.78 15.54 -7.11
C ASP A 342 8.30 15.17 -7.27
N ASP A 343 7.86 14.99 -8.52
CA ASP A 343 6.50 14.56 -8.85
C ASP A 343 6.12 13.24 -8.16
N ILE A 344 4.85 13.17 -7.77
CA ILE A 344 4.27 11.96 -7.19
C ILE A 344 4.20 10.81 -8.21
N LEU A 345 4.67 9.64 -7.80
CA LEU A 345 4.69 8.41 -8.58
C LEU A 345 3.34 7.66 -8.48
N SER A 346 3.12 6.71 -9.39
CA SER A 346 1.84 5.98 -9.46
C SER A 346 1.51 5.22 -8.17
N TYR A 347 2.48 4.45 -7.64
CA TYR A 347 2.30 3.69 -6.40
C TYR A 347 2.08 4.61 -5.19
N GLU A 348 2.63 5.83 -5.21
CA GLU A 348 2.46 6.81 -4.15
C GLU A 348 1.04 7.39 -4.17
N ARG A 349 0.52 7.75 -5.36
CA ARG A 349 -0.89 8.15 -5.52
C ARG A 349 -1.84 7.08 -4.99
N GLN A 350 -1.55 5.82 -5.29
CA GLN A 350 -2.34 4.71 -4.77
C GLN A 350 -2.25 4.60 -3.25
N ALA A 351 -1.05 4.71 -2.69
CA ALA A 351 -0.82 4.65 -1.25
C ALA A 351 -1.59 5.74 -0.49
N LEU A 352 -1.61 6.96 -1.05
CA LEU A 352 -2.28 8.11 -0.44
C LEU A 352 -3.81 7.96 -0.33
N ARG A 353 -4.43 7.03 -1.07
CA ARG A 353 -5.86 6.69 -0.94
C ARG A 353 -6.24 6.13 0.44
N LEU A 354 -5.27 5.75 1.26
CA LEU A 354 -5.50 5.28 2.63
C LEU A 354 -5.90 6.37 3.61
N TYR A 355 -5.55 7.61 3.29
CA TYR A 355 -5.91 8.76 4.12
C TYR A 355 -7.35 9.19 3.85
N SER A 356 -7.87 10.02 4.74
CA SER A 356 -9.15 10.68 4.49
C SER A 356 -9.07 11.57 3.24
N GLU A 357 -10.24 11.95 2.70
CA GLU A 357 -10.32 12.85 1.54
C GLU A 357 -9.34 14.03 1.72
N PRO A 358 -8.36 14.19 0.82
CA PRO A 358 -7.33 15.20 0.96
C PRO A 358 -7.95 16.59 0.97
N LEU A 359 -7.25 17.54 1.57
CA LEU A 359 -7.60 18.94 1.35
C LEU A 359 -7.49 19.27 -0.15
N ASN A 360 -8.36 20.16 -0.63
CA ASN A 360 -8.20 20.72 -1.96
C ASN A 360 -6.83 21.44 -2.06
N ALA A 361 -6.23 21.46 -3.25
CA ALA A 361 -4.96 22.15 -3.50
C ALA A 361 -4.99 23.62 -3.01
N ASP A 362 -6.03 24.37 -3.39
CA ASP A 362 -6.21 25.78 -3.02
C ASP A 362 -6.42 25.96 -1.52
N GLU A 363 -7.14 25.02 -0.89
CA GLU A 363 -7.36 25.03 0.55
C GLU A 363 -6.04 24.84 1.31
N MET A 364 -5.24 23.85 0.91
CA MET A 364 -3.93 23.58 1.52
C MET A 364 -2.95 24.73 1.27
N ALA A 365 -2.87 25.25 0.04
CA ALA A 365 -2.04 26.41 -0.30
C ALA A 365 -2.43 27.64 0.55
N GLY A 366 -3.74 27.90 0.68
CA GLY A 366 -4.25 28.97 1.53
C GLY A 366 -3.87 28.82 3.00
N ILE A 367 -3.89 27.60 3.56
CA ILE A 367 -3.43 27.34 4.93
C ILE A 367 -1.94 27.66 5.09
N ILE A 368 -1.11 27.30 4.09
CA ILE A 368 0.33 27.58 4.10
C ILE A 368 0.60 29.09 4.03
N ASP A 369 -0.04 29.78 3.09
CA ASP A 369 0.15 31.22 2.87
C ASP A 369 -0.29 32.06 4.07
N ARG A 370 -1.41 31.69 4.69
CA ARG A 370 -1.90 32.33 5.92
C ARG A 370 -1.15 31.88 7.18
N ARG A 371 -0.21 30.93 7.05
CA ARG A 371 0.58 30.37 8.15
C ARG A 371 -0.28 29.75 9.25
N GLU A 372 -1.37 29.09 8.87
CA GLU A 372 -2.40 28.55 9.76
C GLU A 372 -2.11 27.12 10.25
N ILE A 373 -0.97 26.54 9.84
CA ILE A 373 -0.53 25.23 10.34
C ILE A 373 -0.25 25.35 11.85
N PRO A 374 -0.90 24.54 12.73
CA PRO A 374 -0.87 24.74 14.17
C PRO A 374 0.41 24.19 14.84
N LEU A 375 1.58 24.57 14.31
CA LEU A 375 2.90 24.18 14.81
C LEU A 375 3.14 24.67 16.24
N ALA A 376 2.84 25.94 16.53
CA ALA A 376 3.06 26.51 17.86
C ALA A 376 2.29 25.75 18.95
N ARG A 377 1.01 25.44 18.70
CA ARG A 377 0.15 24.69 19.63
C ARG A 377 0.66 23.28 19.88
N THR A 378 1.02 22.56 18.81
CA THR A 378 1.50 21.17 18.93
C THR A 378 2.89 21.10 19.57
N TYR A 379 3.77 22.05 19.24
CA TYR A 379 5.08 22.20 19.87
C TYR A 379 4.98 22.48 21.37
N GLU A 380 4.19 23.48 21.77
CA GLU A 380 4.01 23.85 23.18
C GLU A 380 3.53 22.66 24.02
N LYS A 381 2.60 21.88 23.48
CA LYS A 381 2.08 20.69 24.15
C LYS A 381 3.19 19.68 24.46
N ILE A 382 4.02 19.35 23.48
CA ILE A 382 5.13 18.41 23.66
C ILE A 382 6.23 19.00 24.54
N LYS A 383 6.54 20.29 24.39
CA LYS A 383 7.51 21.03 25.22
C LYS A 383 7.17 20.98 26.71
N LYS A 384 5.90 21.18 27.06
CA LYS A 384 5.42 21.08 28.46
C LYS A 384 5.61 19.68 29.05
N LEU A 385 5.57 18.64 28.23
CA LEU A 385 5.79 17.27 28.65
C LEU A 385 7.29 16.93 28.76
N SER A 386 8.12 17.42 27.83
CA SER A 386 9.57 17.15 27.80
C SER A 386 10.34 17.87 28.91
N VAL A 387 9.94 19.11 29.26
CA VAL A 387 10.58 19.87 30.35
C VAL A 387 10.45 19.13 31.69
N LYS A 388 9.38 18.36 31.88
CA LYS A 388 9.19 17.51 33.08
C LYS A 388 10.04 16.23 33.07
N SER A 389 10.77 15.92 32.00
CA SER A 389 11.53 14.66 31.84
C SER A 389 13.05 14.85 31.76
N TYR A 390 13.60 15.94 32.29
CA TYR A 390 15.05 16.20 32.47
C TYR A 390 15.91 16.35 31.20
N ARG A 391 15.38 16.15 29.99
CA ARG A 391 16.10 16.36 28.72
C ARG A 391 15.29 17.19 27.74
N ASP A 392 15.38 18.50 27.91
CA ASP A 392 14.75 19.45 27.01
C ASP A 392 15.45 19.50 25.64
N SER A 393 14.71 19.88 24.59
CA SER A 393 15.25 20.14 23.27
C SER A 393 14.48 21.27 22.59
N ILE A 394 15.12 21.96 21.65
CA ILE A 394 14.45 22.92 20.77
C ILE A 394 13.72 22.18 19.66
N TYR A 395 14.20 21.02 19.23
CA TYR A 395 13.66 20.30 18.08
C TYR A 395 12.57 19.31 18.49
N PHE A 396 11.45 19.32 17.78
CA PHE A 396 10.25 18.54 18.12
C PHE A 396 10.52 17.04 18.14
N GLU A 397 11.21 16.53 17.14
CA GLU A 397 11.59 15.14 16.99
C GLU A 397 12.50 14.67 18.13
N ASN A 398 13.37 15.54 18.63
CA ASN A 398 14.24 15.24 19.76
C ASN A 398 13.48 15.28 21.09
N MET A 399 12.50 16.18 21.25
CA MET A 399 11.60 16.16 22.42
C MET A 399 10.82 14.86 22.47
N LEU A 400 10.25 14.42 21.34
CA LEU A 400 9.61 13.11 21.26
C LEU A 400 10.60 11.97 21.51
N ALA A 401 11.79 12.00 20.91
CA ALA A 401 12.78 10.95 21.11
C ALA A 401 13.18 10.81 22.59
N ASN A 402 13.31 11.93 23.30
CA ASN A 402 13.60 11.95 24.73
C ASN A 402 12.44 11.39 25.57
N LEU A 403 11.19 11.64 25.19
CA LEU A 403 10.03 11.01 25.82
C LEU A 403 10.00 9.49 25.51
N GLY A 404 10.40 9.07 24.31
CA GLY A 404 10.41 7.67 23.89
C GLY A 404 11.46 6.80 24.59
N LYS A 405 12.63 7.35 24.95
CA LYS A 405 13.72 6.62 25.63
C LYS A 405 13.37 6.03 27.01
N PHE A 406 12.22 6.38 27.58
CA PHE A 406 11.79 5.95 28.91
C PHE A 406 10.45 5.22 28.91
N ASN A 407 9.98 4.70 27.77
CA ASN A 407 8.59 4.21 27.57
C ASN A 407 7.52 5.26 27.94
N LYS A 408 7.93 6.51 28.16
CA LYS A 408 7.07 7.55 28.73
C LYS A 408 6.02 7.99 27.73
N ILE A 409 6.28 7.91 26.41
CA ILE A 409 5.23 8.16 25.41
C ILE A 409 4.08 7.17 25.59
N GLU A 410 4.37 5.88 25.72
CA GLU A 410 3.36 4.83 25.90
C GLU A 410 2.59 5.04 27.21
N GLU A 411 3.28 5.35 28.31
CA GLU A 411 2.67 5.70 29.59
C GLU A 411 1.81 6.97 29.51
N LEU A 412 2.28 8.00 28.82
CA LEU A 412 1.55 9.26 28.66
C LEU A 412 0.29 9.07 27.81
N ILE A 413 0.34 8.19 26.80
CA ILE A 413 -0.83 7.82 25.99
C ILE A 413 -1.81 6.99 26.83
N ARG A 414 -1.35 5.91 27.48
CA ARG A 414 -2.20 5.05 28.33
C ARG A 414 -2.80 5.80 29.52
N GLY A 415 -2.00 6.68 30.13
CA GLY A 415 -2.41 7.59 31.20
C GLY A 415 -3.23 8.79 30.73
N ARG A 416 -3.57 8.87 29.43
CA ARG A 416 -4.38 9.93 28.79
C ARG A 416 -3.84 11.35 28.96
N GLN A 417 -2.54 11.49 29.28
CA GLN A 417 -1.85 12.79 29.30
C GLN A 417 -1.56 13.27 27.88
N ILE A 418 -1.35 12.33 26.96
CA ILE A 418 -1.45 12.53 25.52
C ILE A 418 -2.73 11.80 25.08
N ARG A 419 -3.63 12.51 24.40
CA ARG A 419 -4.87 11.91 23.89
C ARG A 419 -4.71 11.41 22.46
N GLU A 420 -3.65 11.86 21.79
CA GLU A 420 -3.32 11.52 20.43
C GLU A 420 -2.66 10.15 20.33
N SER A 421 -2.90 9.47 19.20
CA SER A 421 -2.20 8.24 18.85
C SER A 421 -0.74 8.50 18.52
N ILE A 422 0.08 7.44 18.57
CA ILE A 422 1.47 7.54 18.09
C ILE A 422 1.52 7.97 16.61
N SER A 423 0.62 7.46 15.78
CA SER A 423 0.54 7.83 14.35
C SER A 423 0.39 9.34 14.18
N THR A 424 -0.51 9.96 14.97
CA THR A 424 -0.71 11.43 14.96
C THR A 424 0.58 12.17 15.32
N LEU A 425 1.32 11.69 16.33
CA LEU A 425 2.59 12.32 16.73
C LEU A 425 3.65 12.19 15.64
N ILE A 426 3.72 11.06 14.95
CA ILE A 426 4.63 10.82 13.83
C ILE A 426 4.25 11.68 12.62
N PHE A 427 2.97 11.79 12.28
CA PHE A 427 2.51 12.70 11.22
C PHE A 427 2.85 14.15 11.57
N ARG A 428 2.70 14.57 12.84
CA ARG A 428 3.17 15.89 13.29
C ARG A 428 4.67 16.10 13.11
N MET A 429 5.49 15.05 13.25
CA MET A 429 6.93 15.17 13.01
C MET A 429 7.24 15.64 11.59
N PHE A 430 6.48 15.21 10.57
CA PHE A 430 6.63 15.70 9.20
C PHE A 430 6.63 17.22 9.12
N TRP A 431 5.62 17.85 9.72
CA TRP A 431 5.47 19.30 9.71
C TRP A 431 6.61 20.00 10.46
N HIS A 432 7.02 19.46 11.61
CA HIS A 432 8.05 20.05 12.45
C HIS A 432 9.47 19.83 11.95
N VAL A 433 9.78 18.72 11.28
CA VAL A 433 11.14 18.51 10.73
C VAL A 433 11.37 19.40 9.51
N LEU A 434 10.33 19.61 8.72
CA LEU A 434 10.35 20.49 7.55
C LEU A 434 10.27 21.97 7.92
N SER A 435 9.64 22.32 9.04
CA SER A 435 9.55 23.68 9.56
C SER A 435 10.01 23.75 11.01
N PRO A 436 11.32 23.60 11.28
CA PRO A 436 11.85 23.47 12.62
C PRO A 436 11.69 24.75 13.44
N ALA A 437 11.44 24.57 14.74
CA ALA A 437 11.44 25.67 15.70
C ALA A 437 12.85 26.28 15.80
N LYS A 438 12.90 27.61 15.80
CA LYS A 438 14.11 28.40 16.05
C LYS A 438 13.87 29.33 17.23
N LEU A 439 14.89 29.48 18.07
CA LEU A 439 14.88 30.46 19.14
C LEU A 439 14.84 31.87 18.53
N SER A 440 13.80 32.64 18.82
CA SER A 440 13.64 34.00 18.30
C SER A 440 13.99 35.07 19.32
N ASN A 441 13.71 34.82 20.61
CA ASN A 441 13.99 35.79 21.67
C ASN A 441 14.12 35.11 23.04
N VAL A 442 14.93 35.71 23.92
CA VAL A 442 15.05 35.36 25.34
C VAL A 442 14.99 36.67 26.12
N LYS A 443 13.99 36.82 26.99
CA LYS A 443 13.83 38.01 27.83
C LYS A 443 13.55 37.59 29.26
N LEU A 444 14.00 38.37 30.23
CA LEU A 444 13.54 38.24 31.61
C LEU A 444 12.01 38.44 31.61
N ALA A 445 11.30 37.44 32.11
CA ALA A 445 9.88 37.56 32.36
C ALA A 445 9.67 38.51 33.54
N PRO A 446 8.67 39.41 33.46
CA PRO A 446 8.40 40.35 34.55
C PRO A 446 8.20 39.59 35.86
N ASP A 447 8.94 40.02 36.88
CA ASP A 447 9.15 39.35 38.16
C ASP A 447 7.83 39.00 38.87
N ASN A 448 7.55 37.71 39.02
CA ASN A 448 6.39 37.23 39.77
C ASN A 448 6.80 36.93 41.21
N ARG A 449 6.84 37.99 42.05
CA ARG A 449 6.68 38.01 43.52
C ARG A 449 7.45 36.98 44.38
N ARG A 450 8.39 36.19 43.85
CA ARG A 450 9.07 35.09 44.57
C ARG A 450 10.57 34.98 44.27
N GLY A 451 11.24 36.08 43.96
CA GLY A 451 12.70 36.18 43.97
C GLY A 451 13.44 35.23 43.02
N GLY A 452 12.75 34.71 42.00
CA GLY A 452 13.35 33.88 40.95
C GLY A 452 13.32 34.62 39.62
N GLU A 453 14.48 34.74 38.97
CA GLU A 453 14.58 35.25 37.61
C GLU A 453 13.88 34.28 36.65
N ASN A 454 12.63 34.58 36.30
CA ASN A 454 11.93 33.84 35.25
C ASN A 454 12.42 34.35 33.90
N VAL A 455 12.65 33.44 32.96
CA VAL A 455 13.04 33.78 31.59
C VAL A 455 11.92 33.36 30.64
N GLY A 456 11.39 34.32 29.89
CA GLY A 456 10.57 34.06 28.73
C GLY A 456 11.45 33.62 27.56
N VAL A 457 11.05 32.52 26.91
CA VAL A 457 11.72 31.98 25.73
C VAL A 457 10.71 31.93 24.59
N TRP A 458 10.97 32.67 23.52
CA TRP A 458 10.10 32.73 22.35
C TRP A 458 10.70 31.92 21.21
N TYR A 459 9.85 31.14 20.56
CA TYR A 459 10.19 30.33 19.40
C TYR A 459 9.46 30.86 18.17
N ARG A 460 10.09 30.75 17.00
CA ARG A 460 9.46 30.95 15.69
C ARG A 460 9.61 29.68 14.85
N PHE A 461 8.72 29.49 13.89
CA PHE A 461 8.79 28.41 12.92
C PHE A 461 9.01 29.03 11.55
N ASP A 462 10.07 28.61 10.87
CA ASP A 462 10.29 29.00 9.48
C ASP A 462 9.54 27.97 8.63
N LEU A 463 8.34 28.34 8.16
CA LEU A 463 7.56 27.47 7.29
C LEU A 463 8.32 27.26 5.98
N CYS A 464 8.58 26.01 5.63
CA CYS A 464 8.89 25.68 4.24
C CYS A 464 7.56 25.54 3.52
N ASP A 465 7.49 25.94 2.25
CA ASP A 465 6.22 26.01 1.52
C ASP A 465 5.57 24.63 1.23
N TYR A 466 6.08 23.54 1.82
CA TYR A 466 5.57 22.17 1.71
C TYR A 466 5.28 21.75 0.26
N GLY A 467 6.13 22.16 -0.68
CA GLY A 467 5.99 21.85 -2.10
C GLY A 467 4.82 22.56 -2.81
N LYS A 468 4.19 23.58 -2.19
CA LYS A 468 2.97 24.23 -2.74
C LYS A 468 3.14 24.79 -4.15
N GLU A 469 4.37 25.11 -4.56
CA GLU A 469 4.70 25.63 -5.89
C GLU A 469 4.42 24.61 -7.00
N SER A 470 4.35 23.31 -6.67
CA SER A 470 3.96 22.25 -7.59
C SER A 470 2.88 21.39 -6.96
N GLU A 471 1.68 21.45 -7.53
CA GLU A 471 0.55 20.63 -7.08
C GLU A 471 0.84 19.14 -7.13
N ASN A 472 1.71 18.70 -8.04
CA ASN A 472 2.07 17.30 -8.22
C ASN A 472 3.29 16.88 -7.39
N SER A 473 3.95 17.80 -6.68
CA SER A 473 5.07 17.45 -5.82
C SER A 473 4.65 16.45 -4.73
N PHE A 474 5.54 15.51 -4.43
CA PHE A 474 5.30 14.51 -3.41
C PHE A 474 5.04 15.13 -2.03
N ILE A 475 5.82 16.16 -1.65
CA ILE A 475 5.67 16.83 -0.36
C ILE A 475 4.29 17.47 -0.23
N PHE A 476 3.82 18.15 -1.27
CA PHE A 476 2.51 18.81 -1.22
C PHE A 476 1.36 17.81 -1.24
N GLN A 477 1.48 16.76 -2.03
CA GLN A 477 0.52 15.66 -2.05
C GLN A 477 0.46 14.95 -0.70
N LEU A 478 1.61 14.62 -0.09
CA LEU A 478 1.64 14.03 1.23
C LEU A 478 1.03 14.97 2.28
N ALA A 479 1.39 16.25 2.26
CA ALA A 479 0.91 17.27 3.20
C ALA A 479 -0.62 17.38 3.21
N ARG A 480 -1.27 17.50 2.04
CA ARG A 480 -2.74 17.62 1.96
C ARG A 480 -3.49 16.36 2.43
N HIS A 481 -2.88 15.17 2.30
CA HIS A 481 -3.50 13.90 2.71
C HIS A 481 -3.34 13.66 4.22
N ILE A 482 -2.21 14.06 4.82
CA ILE A 482 -1.96 13.81 6.25
C ILE A 482 -2.37 14.97 7.16
N TYR A 483 -2.79 16.13 6.63
CA TYR A 483 -3.13 17.30 7.43
C TYR A 483 -4.20 17.00 8.48
N LYS A 484 -5.34 16.42 8.07
CA LYS A 484 -6.45 16.04 8.98
C LYS A 484 -6.06 14.96 9.97
N GLU A 485 -5.12 14.10 9.62
CA GLU A 485 -4.59 13.08 10.53
C GLU A 485 -3.56 13.66 11.52
N SER A 486 -3.01 14.83 11.20
CA SER A 486 -2.02 15.51 12.02
C SER A 486 -2.65 16.44 13.06
N PHE A 487 -3.82 17.06 12.80
CA PHE A 487 -4.29 18.21 13.59
C PHE A 487 -5.72 18.14 14.11
#